data_AF-A0A2P8CY96-F1
#
_entry.id   AF-A0A2P8CY96-F1
#
_cell.length_a   1.000
_cell.length_b   1.000
_cell.length_c   1.000
_cell.angle_alpha   90.00
_cell.angle_beta   90.00
_cell.angle_gamma   90.00
#
_symmetry.space_group_name_H-M   'P 1'
#
loop_
_entity.id
_entity.type
_entity.pdbx_description
1 polymer ?
#
loop_
_entity_poly.entity_id
_entity_poly.type
_entity_poly.pdbx_seq_one_letter_code
_entity_poly.pdbx_strand_id
1 'polypeptide(L)' 'MKTAKQPAAPIRKLMVCCKDSRKRTDGWEPLCSIGLKGYWLTRLGFYPGDMVDILCETGKLTISINNEQQDENE' A
#
# COMPACT_ATOMS: atom_id res chain seq x y z
N MET A 1 -1.03 12.84 -36.65
CA MET A 1 -1.00 13.27 -35.23
C MET A 1 0.01 12.40 -34.49
N LYS A 2 1.06 12.98 -33.90
CA LYS A 2 2.09 12.23 -33.15
C LYS A 2 1.58 12.01 -31.73
N THR A 3 1.25 10.78 -31.37
CA THR A 3 0.89 10.41 -29.99
C THR A 3 2.12 10.55 -29.11
N ALA A 4 2.06 11.46 -28.13
CA ALA A 4 3.11 11.64 -27.14
C ALA A 4 3.19 10.38 -26.27
N LYS A 5 4.34 9.72 -26.27
CA LYS A 5 4.62 8.54 -25.45
C LYS A 5 4.71 9.01 -23.99
N GLN A 6 3.68 8.74 -23.19
CA GLN A 6 3.72 9.03 -21.76
C GLN A 6 4.95 8.35 -21.13
N PRO A 7 5.76 9.06 -20.34
CA PRO A 7 6.89 8.45 -19.65
C PRO A 7 6.34 7.38 -18.70
N ALA A 8 6.90 6.17 -18.80
CA ALA A 8 6.55 5.07 -17.91
C ALA A 8 6.76 5.52 -16.46
N ALA A 9 5.76 5.32 -15.60
CA ALA A 9 5.86 5.65 -14.19
C ALA A 9 7.09 4.95 -13.58
N PRO A 10 7.88 5.62 -12.71
CA PRO A 10 9.06 5.03 -12.12
C PRO A 10 8.69 3.79 -11.29
N ILE A 11 9.14 2.63 -11.73
CA ILE A 11 8.97 1.37 -10.99
C ILE A 11 9.88 1.40 -9.77
N ARG A 12 9.30 1.46 -8.57
CA ARG A 12 10.04 1.37 -7.30
C ARG A 12 10.19 -0.10 -6.92
N LYS A 13 11.43 -0.59 -6.83
CA LYS A 13 11.72 -1.93 -6.30
C LYS A 13 11.62 -1.90 -4.78
N LEU A 14 10.77 -2.76 -4.21
CA LEU A 14 10.62 -2.93 -2.77
C LEU A 14 11.27 -4.25 -2.33
N MET A 15 11.92 -4.25 -1.17
CA MET A 15 12.48 -5.46 -0.54
C MET A 15 11.58 -5.88 0.62
N VAL A 16 11.11 -7.12 0.62
CA VAL A 16 10.35 -7.69 1.72
C VAL A 16 11.30 -7.99 2.86
N CYS A 17 11.04 -7.42 4.04
CA CYS A 17 11.79 -7.70 5.26
C CYS A 17 10.82 -8.25 6.31
N CYS A 18 11.08 -9.44 6.85
CA CYS A 18 10.36 -9.95 8.03
C CYS A 18 10.87 -9.21 9.27
N LYS A 19 10.41 -7.97 9.47
CA LYS A 19 10.83 -7.12 10.60
C LYS A 19 9.75 -6.88 11.64
N ASP A 20 8.50 -7.25 11.35
CA ASP A 20 7.42 -7.11 12.32
C ASP A 20 7.16 -8.43 13.03
N SER A 21 6.91 -8.31 14.33
CA SER A 21 6.53 -9.43 15.18
C SER A 21 5.42 -8.97 16.12
N ARG A 22 4.39 -9.80 16.30
CA ARG A 22 3.33 -9.53 17.28
C ARG A 22 3.68 -10.22 18.58
N LYS A 23 3.54 -9.51 19.69
CA LYS A 23 3.60 -10.11 21.01
C LYS A 23 2.31 -10.90 21.27
N ARG A 24 2.44 -12.19 21.51
CA ARG A 24 1.39 -13.09 22.02
C ARG A 24 1.68 -13.49 23.46
N THR A 25 0.74 -14.20 24.07
CA THR A 25 0.82 -14.70 25.44
C THR A 25 1.98 -15.69 25.65
N ASP A 26 2.41 -16.37 24.58
CA ASP A 26 3.41 -17.43 24.54
C ASP A 26 4.72 -17.05 23.83
N GLY A 27 4.83 -15.84 23.28
CA GLY A 27 6.07 -15.37 22.64
C GLY A 27 5.88 -14.27 21.59
N TRP A 28 6.89 -14.12 20.73
CA TRP A 28 6.85 -13.22 19.57
C TRP A 28 6.60 -14.04 18.32
N GLU A 29 5.50 -13.73 17.62
CA GLU A 29 5.16 -14.37 16.35
C GLU A 29 5.57 -13.45 15.19
N PRO A 30 6.39 -13.93 14.24
CA PRO A 30 6.77 -13.14 13.08
C PRO A 30 5.54 -12.84 12.21
N LEU A 31 5.40 -11.59 11.80
CA LEU A 31 4.36 -11.13 10.90
C LEU A 31 4.96 -10.78 9.55
N CYS A 32 4.38 -11.34 8.49
CA CYS A 32 4.61 -10.88 7.13
C CYS A 32 3.88 -9.55 6.95
N SER A 33 4.61 -8.44 7.08
CA SER A 33 4.06 -7.10 6.87
C SER A 33 4.74 -6.39 5.69
N ILE A 34 4.00 -5.47 5.08
CA ILE A 34 4.54 -4.51 4.11
C ILE A 34 4.55 -3.15 4.80
N GLY A 35 5.74 -2.71 5.23
CA GLY A 35 5.92 -1.38 5.80
C GLY A 35 6.12 -0.33 4.70
N LEU A 36 5.13 0.53 4.47
CA LEU A 36 5.29 1.71 3.63
C LEU A 36 5.73 2.90 4.50
N LYS A 37 6.83 3.57 4.14
CA LYS A 37 7.34 4.75 4.87
C LYS A 37 7.65 5.91 3.93
N GLY A 38 7.39 7.12 4.43
CA GLY A 38 7.84 8.38 3.82
C GLY A 38 6.71 9.38 3.56
N TYR A 39 7.07 10.66 3.55
CA TYR A 39 6.16 11.80 3.33
C TYR A 39 5.43 11.77 1.98
N TRP A 40 5.88 10.95 1.03
CA TRP A 40 5.17 10.79 -0.24
C TRP A 40 3.82 10.07 -0.08
N LEU A 41 3.63 9.28 0.98
CA LEU A 41 2.35 8.60 1.25
C LEU A 41 1.25 9.60 1.60
N THR A 42 1.54 10.55 2.49
CA THR A 42 0.59 11.62 2.85
C THR A 42 0.30 12.52 1.66
N ARG A 43 1.29 12.81 0.81
CA ARG A 43 1.08 13.53 -0.46
C ARG A 43 0.18 12.79 -1.46
N LEU A 44 0.07 11.46 -1.35
CA LEU A 44 -0.83 10.63 -2.14
C LEU A 44 -2.17 10.37 -1.44
N GLY A 45 -2.39 10.97 -0.26
CA GLY A 45 -3.65 10.86 0.48
C GLY A 45 -3.76 9.65 1.41
N PHE A 46 -2.68 8.90 1.65
CA PHE A 46 -2.71 7.79 2.61
C PHE A 46 -2.46 8.31 4.03
N TYR A 47 -3.41 8.05 4.92
CA TYR A 47 -3.38 8.40 6.33
C TYR A 47 -3.59 7.16 7.23
N PRO A 48 -3.08 7.17 8.48
CA PRO A 48 -3.37 6.12 9.43
C PRO A 48 -4.88 6.03 9.69
N GLY A 49 -5.45 4.84 9.52
CA GLY A 49 -6.89 4.58 9.72
C GLY A 49 -7.68 4.44 8.42
N ASP A 50 -7.11 4.85 7.27
CA ASP A 50 -7.76 4.67 5.97
C ASP A 50 -7.93 3.18 5.65
N MET A 51 -9.11 2.84 5.12
CA MET A 51 -9.27 1.56 4.43
C MET A 51 -8.55 1.60 3.09
N VAL A 52 -7.85 0.52 2.78
CA VAL A 52 -7.11 0.37 1.52
C VAL A 52 -7.50 -0.93 0.86
N ASP A 53 -7.62 -0.90 -0.46
CA ASP A 53 -7.77 -2.10 -1.28
C ASP A 53 -6.40 -2.64 -1.64
N ILE A 54 -6.25 -3.96 -1.53
CA ILE A 54 -5.04 -4.68 -1.90
C ILE A 54 -5.38 -5.67 -2.99
N LEU A 55 -4.93 -5.39 -4.22
CA LEU A 55 -5.11 -6.25 -5.37
C LEU A 55 -3.79 -6.92 -5.73
N CYS A 56 -3.80 -8.25 -5.86
CA CYS A 56 -2.67 -9.03 -6.35
C CYS A 56 -3.06 -9.73 -7.65
N GLU A 57 -2.62 -9.18 -8.78
CA GLU A 57 -2.89 -9.74 -10.09
C GLU A 57 -1.62 -9.75 -10.93
N THR A 58 -1.37 -10.85 -11.66
CA THR A 58 -0.25 -10.97 -12.61
C THR A 58 1.14 -10.65 -12.02
N GLY A 59 1.35 -10.93 -10.73
CA GLY A 59 2.62 -10.63 -10.04
C GLY A 59 2.82 -9.16 -9.68
N LYS A 60 1.77 -8.34 -9.79
CA LYS A 60 1.75 -6.94 -9.36
C LYS A 60 0.86 -6.80 -8.13
N LEU A 61 1.42 -6.19 -7.08
CA LEU A 61 0.67 -5.74 -5.91
C LEU A 61 0.27 -4.28 -6.12
N THR A 62 -1.03 -3.99 -6.09
CA THR A 62 -1.58 -2.65 -6.14
C THR A 62 -2.24 -2.34 -4.81
N ILE A 63 -1.92 -1.18 -4.22
CA ILE A 63 -2.53 -0.66 -3.01
C ILE A 63 -3.19 0.66 -3.38
N SER A 64 -4.50 0.76 -3.17
CA SER A 64 -5.30 1.97 -3.42
C SER A 64 -6.12 2.32 -2.19
N ILE A 65 -6.46 3.60 -2.04
CA ILE A 65 -7.40 4.04 -1.01
C ILE A 65 -8.78 3.52 -1.40
N ASN A 66 -9.47 2.87 -0.46
CA ASN A 66 -10.84 2.44 -0.68
C ASN A 66 -11.76 3.66 -0.52
N ASN A 67 -12.39 4.07 -1.61
CA ASN A 67 -13.27 5.24 -1.64
C ASN A 67 -14.74 4.92 -1.33
N GLU A 68 -15.09 3.65 -1.08
CA GLU A 68 -16.48 3.25 -0.81
C GLU A 68 -17.00 3.78 0.55
N GLN A 69 -16.12 4.33 1.40
CA GLN A 69 -16.52 4.95 2.67
C GLN A 69 -17.10 6.37 2.55
N GLN A 70 -17.23 6.95 1.35
CA GLN A 70 -17.74 8.32 1.20
C GLN A 70 -19.27 8.45 1.10
N ASP A 71 -20.03 7.35 0.97
CA ASP A 71 -21.47 7.40 0.66
C ASP A 71 -22.41 7.03 1.84
N GLU A 72 -21.93 6.97 3.08
CA GLU A 72 -22.79 6.64 4.25
C GLU A 72 -23.30 7.85 5.05
N ASN A 73 -23.14 9.08 4.56
CA ASN A 73 -23.76 10.27 5.17
C ASN A 73 -24.27 11.25 4.11
N GLU A 74 -25.42 10.96 3.49
CA GLU A 74 -26.30 11.97 2.88
C GLU A 74 -27.71 11.89 3.48
#